data_AF-A0A7D5E5C1-F1
#
_entry.id   AF-A0A7D5E5C1-F1
#
_cell.length_a   1.000
_cell.length_b   1.000
_cell.length_c   1.000
_cell.angle_alpha   90.00
_cell.angle_beta   90.00
_cell.angle_gamma   90.00
#
_symmetry.space_group_name_H-M   'P 1'
#
loop_
_entity.id
_entity.type
_entity.pdbx_description
1 polymer ?
#
loop_
_entity_poly.entity_id
_entity_poly.type
_entity_poly.pdbx_seq_one_letter_code
_entity_poly.pdbx_strand_id
1 'polypeptide(L)'
;MSESTTRFQINKKDLLWSAKTFAASLMIALVFSMILYSFTMTLSEPAPVNDAITSTASAATAKVVVTAEYISPMWAIFIFNSLAVFSASVGAGLFLLIHPLLVRDIEMRKGSKVYTFISISFERLLMPLNRLLQKVVSSRDPDFASMHKTGQKEEGTIWQYCGYGKDDYRMLAYMLPYIVPVMILVVNGFLMGILLAFFVFNGALTGFQLFGEEGIIVGMLYNVAYFVISIIPHGVIEIPAILLAAAVGRRFAYIQSHEIMNKGLFLGDSIESLKKDVSRVIGTVREYLNSRYLWKMFGLMVVMLLIAAYIETYVTLEIIERVMSVLDDFVEKVFL
;
A
#
# COMPACT_ATOMS: atom_id res chain seq x y z
N MET A 1 -16.76 -31.04 -4.62
CA MET A 1 -15.53 -30.38 -4.08
C MET A 1 -14.90 -29.36 -5.06
N SER A 2 -15.63 -28.76 -6.02
CA SER A 2 -15.03 -27.85 -7.02
C SER A 2 -15.48 -26.37 -6.95
N GLU A 3 -16.56 -26.03 -6.26
CA GLU A 3 -17.12 -24.65 -6.30
C GLU A 3 -16.34 -23.59 -5.51
N SER A 4 -15.53 -23.95 -4.50
CA SER A 4 -14.81 -22.95 -3.69
C SER A 4 -13.61 -22.31 -4.39
N THR A 5 -13.13 -22.91 -5.49
CA THR A 5 -11.87 -22.49 -6.13
C THR A 5 -12.00 -21.31 -7.08
N THR A 6 -13.20 -21.01 -7.58
CA THR A 6 -13.45 -19.88 -8.51
C THR A 6 -13.79 -18.58 -7.80
N ARG A 7 -14.33 -18.64 -6.57
CA ARG A 7 -14.77 -17.46 -5.80
C ARG A 7 -13.64 -16.43 -5.65
N PHE A 8 -12.45 -16.87 -5.25
CA PHE A 8 -11.28 -16.03 -4.95
C PHE A 8 -10.36 -15.75 -6.15
N GLN A 9 -10.72 -16.22 -7.35
CA GLN A 9 -9.92 -15.91 -8.55
C GLN A 9 -9.99 -14.43 -8.86
N ILE A 10 -8.84 -13.84 -9.20
CA ILE A 10 -8.74 -12.42 -9.54
C ILE A 10 -9.22 -12.22 -10.98
N ASN A 11 -9.86 -11.08 -11.21
CA ASN A 11 -10.36 -10.70 -12.51
C ASN A 11 -9.58 -9.47 -13.04
N LYS A 12 -9.78 -9.13 -14.32
CA LYS A 12 -9.18 -7.94 -14.94
C LYS A 12 -9.45 -6.65 -14.15
N LYS A 13 -10.62 -6.55 -13.51
CA LYS A 13 -10.99 -5.39 -12.68
C LYS A 13 -10.09 -5.24 -11.46
N ASP A 14 -9.70 -6.35 -10.82
CA ASP A 14 -8.83 -6.35 -9.65
C ASP A 14 -7.41 -5.88 -10.03
N LEU A 15 -6.88 -6.39 -11.14
CA LEU A 15 -5.58 -5.97 -11.67
C LEU A 15 -5.57 -4.50 -12.08
N LEU A 16 -6.61 -4.05 -12.79
CA LEU A 16 -6.73 -2.65 -13.19
C LEU A 16 -6.83 -1.73 -11.98
N TRP A 17 -7.55 -2.15 -10.92
CA TRP A 17 -7.62 -1.40 -9.68
C TRP A 17 -6.25 -1.27 -9.01
N SER A 18 -5.49 -2.37 -8.94
CA SER A 18 -4.13 -2.34 -8.37
C SER A 18 -3.22 -1.40 -9.16
N ALA A 19 -3.20 -1.53 -10.49
CA ALA A 19 -2.38 -0.71 -11.37
C ALA A 19 -2.74 0.79 -11.27
N LYS A 20 -4.04 1.12 -11.28
CA LYS A 20 -4.50 2.50 -11.13
C LYS A 20 -4.14 3.08 -9.78
N THR A 21 -4.28 2.32 -8.70
CA THR A 21 -3.97 2.78 -7.34
C THR A 21 -2.47 3.05 -7.21
N PHE A 22 -1.63 2.12 -7.67
CA PHE A 22 -0.18 2.28 -7.70
C PHE A 22 0.26 3.50 -8.53
N ALA A 23 -0.22 3.60 -9.77
CA ALA A 23 0.13 4.71 -10.66
C ALA A 23 -0.34 6.06 -10.12
N ALA A 24 -1.56 6.12 -9.55
CA ALA A 24 -2.06 7.34 -8.92
C ALA A 24 -1.18 7.74 -7.73
N SER A 25 -0.80 6.80 -6.86
CA SER A 25 0.11 7.10 -5.74
C SER A 25 1.48 7.58 -6.21
N LEU A 26 2.06 6.94 -7.23
CA LEU A 26 3.32 7.34 -7.84
C LEU A 26 3.25 8.78 -8.36
N MET A 27 2.22 9.10 -9.15
CA MET A 27 2.05 10.44 -9.72
C MET A 27 1.83 11.50 -8.64
N ILE A 28 1.03 11.20 -7.61
CA ILE A 28 0.81 12.12 -6.48
C ILE A 28 2.13 12.40 -5.76
N ALA A 29 2.90 11.35 -5.45
CA ALA A 29 4.18 11.50 -4.77
C ALA A 29 5.20 12.25 -5.63
N LEU A 30 5.31 11.92 -6.91
CA LEU A 30 6.18 12.62 -7.86
C LEU A 30 5.88 14.12 -7.88
N VAL A 31 4.62 14.50 -8.11
CA VAL A 31 4.22 15.91 -8.18
C VAL A 31 4.47 16.62 -6.85
N PHE A 32 4.09 16.01 -5.74
CA PHE A 32 4.27 16.60 -4.42
C PHE A 32 5.76 16.78 -4.08
N SER A 33 6.59 15.78 -4.37
CA SER A 33 8.04 15.85 -4.19
C SER A 33 8.64 16.94 -5.07
N MET A 34 8.28 17.03 -6.35
CA MET A 34 8.78 18.10 -7.24
C MET A 34 8.41 19.51 -6.75
N ILE A 35 7.19 19.69 -6.24
CA ILE A 35 6.77 20.95 -5.62
C ILE A 35 7.62 21.25 -4.38
N LEU A 36 7.82 20.25 -3.51
CA LEU A 36 8.63 20.39 -2.30
C LEU A 36 10.07 20.76 -2.63
N TYR A 37 10.71 20.06 -3.58
CA TYR A 37 12.05 20.37 -4.07
C TYR A 37 12.17 21.81 -4.56
N SER A 38 11.23 22.23 -5.41
CA SER A 38 11.21 23.60 -5.97
C SER A 38 11.06 24.64 -4.87
N PHE A 39 10.11 24.42 -3.94
CA PHE A 39 9.87 25.31 -2.82
C PHE A 39 11.09 25.42 -1.90
N THR A 40 11.73 24.31 -1.57
CA THR A 40 12.88 24.36 -0.67
C THR A 40 14.13 24.91 -1.34
N MET A 41 14.35 24.69 -2.64
CA MET A 41 15.39 25.39 -3.41
C MET A 41 15.21 26.90 -3.38
N THR A 42 13.96 27.40 -3.36
CA THR A 42 13.69 28.84 -3.26
C THR A 42 13.84 29.42 -1.85
N LEU A 43 13.81 28.58 -0.80
CA LEU A 43 13.80 29.03 0.61
C LEU A 43 15.08 28.65 1.39
N SER A 44 15.91 27.77 0.87
CA SER A 44 17.10 27.24 1.55
C SER A 44 18.18 26.87 0.51
N GLU A 45 19.43 26.76 0.95
CA GLU A 45 20.45 26.11 0.13
C GLU A 45 20.04 24.64 -0.14
N PRO A 46 20.36 24.06 -1.31
CA PRO A 46 19.88 22.73 -1.71
C PRO A 46 20.37 21.55 -0.82
N ALA A 47 21.39 21.76 0.01
CA ALA A 47 22.01 20.73 0.86
C ALA A 47 21.03 20.05 1.86
N PRO A 48 20.28 20.77 2.71
CA PRO A 48 19.32 20.17 3.65
C PRO A 48 18.21 19.32 3.02
N VAL A 49 17.81 19.60 1.78
CA VAL A 49 16.78 18.82 1.06
C VAL A 49 17.36 17.51 0.58
N ASN A 50 18.56 17.59 0.00
CA ASN A 50 19.28 16.42 -0.44
C ASN A 50 19.47 15.51 0.76
N ASP A 51 20.03 16.00 1.86
CA ASP A 51 20.24 15.22 3.09
C ASP A 51 18.97 14.58 3.64
N ALA A 52 17.82 15.27 3.66
CA ALA A 52 16.56 14.70 4.14
C ALA A 52 16.05 13.54 3.24
N ILE A 53 16.31 13.61 1.94
CA ILE A 53 15.84 12.61 0.98
C ILE A 53 16.86 11.50 0.78
N THR A 54 18.16 11.79 0.75
CA THR A 54 19.20 10.76 0.88
C THR A 54 19.02 10.05 2.20
N SER A 55 18.65 10.72 3.30
CA SER A 55 18.27 10.10 4.58
C SER A 55 17.02 9.22 4.45
N THR A 56 15.98 9.67 3.75
CA THR A 56 14.72 8.89 3.59
C THR A 56 14.89 7.69 2.65
N ALA A 57 15.61 7.88 1.54
CA ALA A 57 15.97 6.84 0.60
C ALA A 57 16.98 5.86 1.23
N SER A 58 17.97 6.37 1.96
CA SER A 58 18.90 5.58 2.79
C SER A 58 18.16 4.85 3.89
N ALA A 59 17.15 5.44 4.56
CA ALA A 59 16.35 4.73 5.55
C ALA A 59 15.47 3.64 4.91
N ALA A 60 15.01 3.84 3.67
CA ALA A 60 14.28 2.84 2.91
C ALA A 60 15.20 1.68 2.47
N THR A 61 16.44 1.97 2.05
CA THR A 61 17.45 0.95 1.67
C THR A 61 18.22 0.40 2.87
N ALA A 62 18.25 1.07 4.01
CA ALA A 62 18.95 0.68 5.23
C ALA A 62 18.40 -0.63 5.80
N LYS A 63 17.13 -0.95 5.53
CA LYS A 63 16.58 -2.28 5.87
C LYS A 63 17.33 -3.39 5.15
N VAL A 64 17.69 -3.17 3.88
CA VAL A 64 18.50 -4.09 3.08
C VAL A 64 19.95 -4.08 3.57
N VAL A 65 20.54 -2.90 3.84
CA VAL A 65 21.94 -2.77 4.29
C VAL A 65 22.19 -3.37 5.68
N VAL A 66 21.34 -3.08 6.68
CA VAL A 66 21.47 -3.61 8.05
C VAL A 66 21.25 -5.13 8.08
N THR A 67 20.35 -5.65 7.23
CA THR A 67 20.18 -7.11 7.10
C THR A 67 21.29 -7.73 6.25
N ALA A 68 21.90 -6.94 5.35
CA ALA A 68 23.02 -7.35 4.51
C ALA A 68 24.31 -7.65 5.32
N GLU A 69 24.42 -7.08 6.52
CA GLU A 69 25.49 -7.43 7.48
C GLU A 69 25.39 -8.89 7.96
N TYR A 70 24.21 -9.52 7.85
CA TYR A 70 23.94 -10.88 8.33
C TYR A 70 23.61 -11.88 7.21
N ILE A 71 23.11 -11.42 6.05
CA ILE A 71 22.68 -12.26 4.91
C ILE A 71 23.04 -11.54 3.60
N SER A 72 23.46 -12.22 2.53
CA SER A 72 23.82 -11.52 1.28
C SER A 72 22.70 -10.61 0.73
N PRO A 73 23.02 -9.48 0.05
CA PRO A 73 22.03 -8.51 -0.48
C PRO A 73 20.88 -9.14 -1.28
N MET A 74 21.16 -10.14 -2.12
CA MET A 74 20.13 -10.86 -2.89
C MET A 74 19.03 -11.46 -2.00
N TRP A 75 19.42 -12.14 -0.93
CA TRP A 75 18.49 -12.75 0.01
C TRP A 75 17.73 -11.71 0.83
N ALA A 76 18.36 -10.59 1.18
CA ALA A 76 17.69 -9.49 1.88
C ALA A 76 16.57 -8.90 1.01
N ILE A 77 16.88 -8.54 -0.25
CA ILE A 77 15.90 -8.06 -1.24
C ILE A 77 14.76 -9.07 -1.39
N PHE A 78 15.09 -10.34 -1.63
CA PHE A 78 14.11 -11.40 -1.81
C PHE A 78 13.17 -11.56 -0.61
N ILE A 79 13.69 -11.55 0.62
CA ILE A 79 12.90 -11.72 1.84
C ILE A 79 11.96 -10.55 2.05
N PHE A 80 12.43 -9.30 1.92
CA PHE A 80 11.58 -8.13 2.12
C PHE A 80 10.47 -8.03 1.07
N ASN A 81 10.79 -8.30 -0.20
CA ASN A 81 9.79 -8.30 -1.26
C ASN A 81 8.78 -9.44 -1.07
N SER A 82 9.23 -10.61 -0.62
CA SER A 82 8.35 -11.74 -0.31
C SER A 82 7.42 -11.43 0.86
N LEU A 83 7.90 -10.74 1.90
CA LEU A 83 7.09 -10.25 3.02
C LEU A 83 6.06 -9.22 2.57
N ALA A 84 6.42 -8.32 1.65
CA ALA A 84 5.50 -7.35 1.07
C ALA A 84 4.37 -8.04 0.29
N VAL A 85 4.71 -9.01 -0.58
CA VAL A 85 3.72 -9.82 -1.32
C VAL A 85 2.86 -10.67 -0.39
N PHE A 86 3.45 -11.28 0.64
CA PHE A 86 2.70 -12.02 1.67
C PHE A 86 1.71 -11.10 2.38
N SER A 87 2.16 -9.93 2.81
CA SER A 87 1.31 -8.94 3.49
C SER A 87 0.17 -8.46 2.59
N ALA A 88 0.45 -8.15 1.32
CA ALA A 88 -0.56 -7.67 0.38
C ALA A 88 -1.64 -8.73 0.07
N SER A 89 -1.24 -9.99 -0.09
CA SER A 89 -2.14 -11.09 -0.44
C SER A 89 -2.81 -11.70 0.80
N VAL A 90 -2.04 -12.21 1.76
CA VAL A 90 -2.52 -12.90 2.96
C VAL A 90 -2.98 -11.93 4.04
N GLY A 91 -2.31 -10.79 4.18
CA GLY A 91 -2.57 -9.82 5.23
C GLY A 91 -3.98 -9.23 5.20
N ALA A 92 -4.62 -9.11 4.03
CA ALA A 92 -6.02 -8.67 3.94
C ALA A 92 -6.98 -9.59 4.73
N GLY A 93 -6.72 -10.91 4.74
CA GLY A 93 -7.48 -11.89 5.51
C GLY A 93 -7.12 -11.87 7.00
N LEU A 94 -5.82 -11.86 7.31
CA LEU A 94 -5.33 -11.83 8.70
C LEU A 94 -5.76 -10.56 9.45
N PHE A 95 -5.82 -9.43 8.75
CA PHE A 95 -6.20 -8.15 9.35
C PHE A 95 -7.64 -8.16 9.89
N LEU A 96 -8.53 -8.98 9.32
CA LEU A 96 -9.90 -9.13 9.80
C LEU A 96 -10.02 -9.91 11.12
N LEU A 97 -8.94 -10.53 11.60
CA LEU A 97 -8.88 -11.11 12.95
C LEU A 97 -9.00 -10.05 14.05
N ILE A 98 -8.97 -8.76 13.70
CA ILE A 98 -9.28 -7.67 14.62
C ILE A 98 -10.77 -7.61 14.99
N HIS A 99 -11.69 -8.12 14.17
CA HIS A 99 -13.13 -8.09 14.47
C HIS A 99 -13.49 -8.79 15.80
N PRO A 100 -13.02 -10.02 16.08
CA PRO A 100 -13.17 -10.65 17.39
C PRO A 100 -12.66 -9.77 18.55
N LEU A 101 -11.54 -9.09 18.37
CA LEU A 101 -10.95 -8.20 19.39
C LEU A 101 -11.84 -6.98 19.62
N LEU A 102 -12.33 -6.34 18.55
CA LEU A 102 -13.24 -5.20 18.64
C LEU A 102 -14.56 -5.57 19.34
N VAL A 103 -15.16 -6.71 19.01
CA VAL A 103 -16.41 -7.14 19.66
C VAL A 103 -16.19 -7.50 21.13
N ARG A 104 -15.09 -8.17 21.46
CA ARG A 104 -14.71 -8.46 22.84
C ARG A 104 -14.45 -7.18 23.64
N ASP A 105 -13.86 -6.17 23.00
CA ASP A 105 -13.67 -4.87 23.63
C ASP A 105 -14.99 -4.18 23.98
N ILE A 106 -15.96 -4.17 23.04
CA ILE A 106 -17.31 -3.64 23.30
C ILE A 106 -17.98 -4.38 24.48
N GLU A 107 -17.80 -5.70 24.57
CA GLU A 107 -18.29 -6.51 25.70
C GLU A 107 -17.66 -6.09 27.05
N MET A 108 -16.34 -5.87 27.08
CA MET A 108 -15.62 -5.47 28.30
C MET A 108 -16.01 -4.08 28.82
N ARG A 109 -16.41 -3.16 27.94
CA ARG A 109 -16.86 -1.80 28.30
C ARG A 109 -18.08 -1.77 29.23
N LYS A 110 -18.90 -2.82 29.23
CA LYS A 110 -20.03 -2.94 30.17
C LYS A 110 -19.57 -2.99 31.65
N GLY A 111 -18.35 -3.48 31.91
CA GLY A 111 -17.85 -3.73 33.26
C GLY A 111 -17.09 -2.58 33.92
N SER A 112 -16.65 -1.55 33.19
CA SER A 112 -15.82 -0.47 33.74
C SER A 112 -16.19 0.90 33.18
N LYS A 113 -16.69 1.80 34.05
CA LYS A 113 -17.09 3.16 33.66
C LYS A 113 -15.91 4.01 33.20
N VAL A 114 -14.76 3.92 33.87
CA VAL A 114 -13.56 4.72 33.56
C VAL A 114 -13.00 4.32 32.20
N TYR A 115 -12.85 3.01 31.96
CA TYR A 115 -12.38 2.49 30.68
C TYR A 115 -13.27 2.94 29.52
N THR A 116 -14.59 2.79 29.71
CA THR A 116 -15.59 3.18 28.72
C THR A 116 -15.54 4.68 28.42
N PHE A 117 -15.39 5.53 29.43
CA PHE A 117 -15.26 6.97 29.22
C PHE A 117 -14.03 7.33 28.38
N ILE A 118 -12.86 6.77 28.71
CA ILE A 118 -11.61 7.02 27.97
C ILE A 118 -11.73 6.52 26.54
N SER A 119 -12.22 5.29 26.36
CA SER A 119 -12.34 4.66 25.04
C SER A 119 -13.32 5.40 24.13
N ILE A 120 -14.50 5.77 24.64
CA ILE A 120 -15.49 6.58 23.89
C ILE A 120 -14.89 7.93 23.50
N SER A 121 -14.13 8.57 24.38
CA SER A 121 -13.51 9.87 24.11
C SER A 121 -12.48 9.75 22.98
N PHE A 122 -11.65 8.71 23.01
CA PHE A 122 -10.68 8.42 21.95
C PHE A 122 -11.37 8.12 20.61
N GLU A 123 -12.42 7.32 20.61
CA GLU A 123 -13.19 7.03 19.39
C GLU A 123 -13.84 8.28 18.80
N ARG A 124 -14.42 9.15 19.66
CA ARG A 124 -14.99 10.43 19.21
C ARG A 124 -13.92 11.36 18.62
N LEU A 125 -12.70 11.34 19.14
CA LEU A 125 -11.57 12.08 18.57
C LEU A 125 -11.25 11.58 17.15
N LEU A 126 -11.34 10.27 16.89
CA LEU A 126 -11.06 9.66 15.59
C LEU A 126 -12.24 9.76 14.60
N MET A 127 -13.45 10.05 15.06
CA MET A 127 -14.65 10.09 14.20
C MET A 127 -14.58 11.10 13.04
N PRO A 128 -14.03 12.32 13.19
CA PRO A 128 -13.84 13.24 12.07
C PRO A 128 -13.00 12.63 10.94
N LEU A 129 -11.91 11.94 11.30
CA LEU A 129 -11.06 11.24 10.34
C LEU A 129 -11.82 10.09 9.67
N ASN A 130 -12.53 9.27 10.45
CA ASN A 130 -13.36 8.19 9.91
C ASN A 130 -14.41 8.72 8.92
N ARG A 131 -15.10 9.82 9.24
CA ARG A 131 -16.09 10.44 8.36
C ARG A 131 -15.48 10.99 7.07
N LEU A 132 -14.27 11.54 7.15
CA LEU A 132 -13.52 11.97 5.96
C LEU A 132 -13.22 10.76 5.07
N LEU A 133 -12.71 9.66 5.64
CA LEU A 133 -12.45 8.42 4.91
C LEU A 133 -13.73 7.87 4.26
N GLN A 134 -14.84 7.81 5.00
CA GLN A 134 -16.13 7.40 4.47
C GLN A 134 -16.55 8.27 3.27
N LYS A 135 -16.36 9.59 3.33
CA LYS A 135 -16.69 10.51 2.24
C LYS A 135 -15.80 10.30 1.01
N VAL A 136 -14.51 10.03 1.21
CA VAL A 136 -13.58 9.71 0.12
C VAL A 136 -13.98 8.40 -0.53
N VAL A 137 -14.29 7.36 0.26
CA VAL A 137 -14.69 6.06 -0.27
C VAL A 137 -16.04 6.13 -0.98
N SER A 138 -17.04 6.84 -0.43
CA SER A 138 -18.35 6.98 -1.08
C SER A 138 -18.28 7.72 -2.42
N SER A 139 -17.29 8.60 -2.61
CA SER A 139 -17.07 9.24 -3.90
C SER A 139 -16.51 8.31 -4.98
N ARG A 140 -15.95 7.14 -4.59
CA ARG A 140 -15.25 6.20 -5.48
C ARG A 140 -15.89 4.82 -5.57
N ASP A 141 -16.72 4.45 -4.60
CA ASP A 141 -17.39 3.14 -4.51
C ASP A 141 -18.91 3.35 -4.38
N PRO A 142 -19.68 3.17 -5.48
CA PRO A 142 -21.13 3.30 -5.47
C PRO A 142 -21.82 2.31 -4.52
N ASP A 143 -21.28 1.11 -4.35
CA ASP A 143 -21.83 0.08 -3.47
C ASP A 143 -21.73 0.55 -2.02
N PHE A 144 -20.57 1.12 -1.64
CA PHE A 144 -20.41 1.77 -0.34
C PHE A 144 -21.33 2.98 -0.16
N ALA A 145 -21.49 3.82 -1.18
CA ALA A 145 -22.38 4.99 -1.12
C ALA A 145 -23.85 4.60 -0.92
N SER A 146 -24.25 3.42 -1.38
CA SER A 146 -25.61 2.88 -1.20
C SER A 146 -25.91 2.43 0.24
N MET A 147 -24.89 2.31 1.11
CA MET A 147 -25.09 1.96 2.51
C MET A 147 -25.74 3.12 3.27
N HIS A 148 -27.05 3.02 3.49
CA HIS A 148 -27.83 4.05 4.17
C HIS A 148 -27.45 4.12 5.65
N LYS A 149 -27.31 5.35 6.17
CA LYS A 149 -27.26 5.59 7.62
C LYS A 149 -28.69 5.60 8.15
N THR A 150 -29.01 4.66 9.04
CA THR A 150 -30.33 4.48 9.64
C THR A 150 -30.62 5.44 10.79
N GLY A 151 -29.65 6.24 11.24
CA GLY A 151 -29.87 7.26 12.28
C GLY A 151 -29.48 6.78 13.69
N GLN A 152 -29.71 7.64 14.69
CA GLN A 152 -28.96 7.74 15.95
C GLN A 152 -28.94 6.51 16.87
N LYS A 153 -27.93 6.52 17.76
CA LYS A 153 -27.78 5.64 18.93
C LYS A 153 -29.10 5.45 19.65
N GLU A 154 -29.67 4.26 19.56
CA GLU A 154 -30.80 3.89 20.39
C GLU A 154 -30.29 3.56 21.80
N GLU A 155 -30.84 4.23 22.81
CA GLU A 155 -30.62 3.90 24.20
C GLU A 155 -31.02 2.44 24.47
N GLY A 156 -30.24 1.72 25.26
CA GLY A 156 -30.47 0.29 25.53
C GLY A 156 -29.75 -0.66 24.56
N THR A 157 -29.06 -0.16 23.55
CA THR A 157 -28.23 -0.97 22.65
C THR A 157 -26.77 -1.04 23.09
N ILE A 158 -25.99 -2.01 22.58
CA ILE A 158 -24.54 -2.09 22.84
C ILE A 158 -23.76 -0.85 22.33
N TRP A 159 -24.32 -0.12 21.36
CA TRP A 159 -23.69 1.04 20.73
C TRP A 159 -23.63 2.26 21.65
N GLN A 160 -24.38 2.26 22.76
CA GLN A 160 -24.26 3.28 23.80
C GLN A 160 -22.86 3.30 24.45
N TYR A 161 -22.15 2.17 24.41
CA TYR A 161 -20.78 2.01 24.93
C TYR A 161 -19.69 2.36 23.90
N CYS A 162 -20.06 2.92 22.75
CA CYS A 162 -19.15 3.28 21.66
C CYS A 162 -19.19 4.78 21.34
N GLY A 163 -18.08 5.33 20.86
CA GLY A 163 -17.99 6.68 20.30
C GLY A 163 -18.65 6.84 18.92
N TYR A 164 -18.97 5.71 18.28
CA TYR A 164 -19.61 5.59 16.97
C TYR A 164 -20.94 4.82 17.05
N GLY A 165 -21.73 4.84 15.98
CA GLY A 165 -22.96 4.06 15.85
C GLY A 165 -22.79 2.76 15.06
N LYS A 166 -23.85 1.95 14.98
CA LYS A 166 -23.87 0.69 14.22
C LYS A 166 -23.50 0.87 12.75
N ASP A 167 -24.02 1.92 12.12
CA ASP A 167 -23.73 2.20 10.70
C ASP A 167 -22.27 2.58 10.49
N ASP A 168 -21.69 3.37 11.40
CA ASP A 168 -20.27 3.73 11.32
C ASP A 168 -19.36 2.51 11.49
N TYR A 169 -19.72 1.57 12.39
CA TYR A 169 -19.00 0.30 12.54
C TYR A 169 -19.14 -0.57 11.29
N ARG A 170 -20.34 -0.67 10.72
CA ARG A 170 -20.59 -1.44 9.49
C ARG A 170 -19.81 -0.88 8.30
N MET A 171 -19.77 0.45 8.16
CA MET A 171 -18.96 1.12 7.14
C MET A 171 -17.47 0.90 7.37
N LEU A 172 -17.00 0.97 8.62
CA LEU A 172 -15.62 0.62 8.96
C LEU A 172 -15.30 -0.82 8.57
N ALA A 173 -16.17 -1.77 8.93
CA ALA A 173 -16.02 -3.19 8.60
C ALA A 173 -15.96 -3.44 7.09
N TYR A 174 -16.75 -2.69 6.30
CA TYR A 174 -16.68 -2.72 4.83
C TYR A 174 -15.31 -2.25 4.32
N MET A 175 -14.74 -1.20 4.89
CA MET A 175 -13.46 -0.64 4.44
C MET A 175 -12.25 -1.46 4.91
N LEU A 176 -12.36 -2.10 6.07
CA LEU A 176 -11.27 -2.78 6.79
C LEU A 176 -10.41 -3.72 5.92
N PRO A 177 -10.97 -4.64 5.11
CA PRO A 177 -10.15 -5.57 4.35
C PRO A 177 -9.37 -4.89 3.20
N TYR A 178 -9.75 -3.67 2.80
CA TYR A 178 -9.01 -2.91 1.78
C TYR A 178 -7.76 -2.23 2.33
N ILE A 179 -7.64 -2.04 3.65
CA ILE A 179 -6.56 -1.24 4.24
C ILE A 179 -5.19 -1.78 3.84
N VAL A 180 -4.96 -3.08 3.98
CA VAL A 180 -3.67 -3.70 3.67
C VAL A 180 -3.29 -3.58 2.19
N PRO A 181 -4.11 -4.01 1.21
CA PRO A 181 -3.74 -3.87 -0.20
C PRO A 181 -3.62 -2.42 -0.65
N VAL A 182 -4.45 -1.49 -0.13
CA VAL A 182 -4.31 -0.05 -0.42
C VAL A 182 -2.98 0.46 0.14
N MET A 183 -2.67 0.17 1.39
CA MET A 183 -1.45 0.66 2.05
C MET A 183 -0.20 0.19 1.31
N ILE A 184 -0.13 -1.10 0.94
CA ILE A 184 1.03 -1.63 0.20
C ILE A 184 1.19 -0.92 -1.15
N LEU A 185 0.12 -0.76 -1.92
CA LEU A 185 0.19 -0.10 -3.23
C LEU A 185 0.57 1.38 -3.10
N VAL A 186 -0.01 2.09 -2.13
CA VAL A 186 0.27 3.51 -1.90
C VAL A 186 1.71 3.72 -1.44
N VAL A 187 2.20 2.92 -0.49
CA VAL A 187 3.58 3.05 0.02
C VAL A 187 4.59 2.77 -1.08
N ASN A 188 4.43 1.67 -1.84
CA ASN A 188 5.36 1.35 -2.94
C ASN A 188 5.28 2.37 -4.08
N GLY A 189 4.08 2.83 -4.44
CA GLY A 189 3.92 3.91 -5.42
C GLY A 189 4.57 5.21 -4.95
N PHE A 190 4.40 5.57 -3.67
CA PHE A 190 5.02 6.77 -3.10
C PHE A 190 6.54 6.69 -3.11
N LEU A 191 7.13 5.56 -2.70
CA LEU A 191 8.58 5.36 -2.74
C LEU A 191 9.11 5.52 -4.17
N MET A 192 8.47 4.88 -5.15
CA MET A 192 8.85 5.00 -6.56
C MET A 192 8.74 6.45 -7.08
N GLY A 193 7.66 7.15 -6.72
CA GLY A 193 7.44 8.55 -7.13
C GLY A 193 8.44 9.52 -6.51
N ILE A 194 8.77 9.35 -5.22
CA ILE A 194 9.78 10.14 -4.51
C ILE A 194 11.17 9.91 -5.12
N LEU A 195 11.53 8.65 -5.39
CA LEU A 195 12.81 8.32 -6.01
C LEU A 195 12.92 8.92 -7.42
N LEU A 196 11.89 8.77 -8.25
CA LEU A 196 11.88 9.40 -9.58
C LEU A 196 12.03 10.93 -9.49
N ALA A 197 11.32 11.58 -8.56
CA ALA A 197 11.46 13.02 -8.31
C ALA A 197 12.91 13.39 -7.93
N PHE A 198 13.54 12.59 -7.07
CA PHE A 198 14.94 12.76 -6.67
C PHE A 198 15.89 12.71 -7.87
N PHE A 199 15.76 11.72 -8.74
CA PHE A 199 16.62 11.59 -9.93
C PHE A 199 16.40 12.74 -10.92
N VAL A 200 15.13 13.10 -11.17
CA VAL A 200 14.76 14.23 -12.05
C VAL A 200 15.36 15.54 -11.55
N PHE A 201 15.17 15.84 -10.26
CA PHE A 201 15.60 17.11 -9.68
C PHE A 201 17.13 17.22 -9.56
N ASN A 202 17.80 16.18 -9.05
CA ASN A 202 19.26 16.16 -8.99
C ASN A 202 19.89 16.16 -10.39
N GLY A 203 19.27 15.48 -11.37
CA GLY A 203 19.73 15.52 -12.76
C GLY A 203 19.69 16.93 -13.33
N ALA A 204 18.58 17.64 -13.12
CA ALA A 204 18.45 19.03 -13.51
C ALA A 204 19.53 19.94 -12.86
N LEU A 205 19.79 19.78 -11.56
CA LEU A 205 20.80 20.56 -10.82
C LEU A 205 22.22 20.26 -11.32
N THR A 206 22.60 18.99 -11.44
CA THR A 206 23.92 18.60 -11.92
C THR A 206 24.13 19.06 -13.36
N GLY A 207 23.13 18.90 -14.21
CA GLY A 207 23.16 19.41 -15.59
C GLY A 207 23.37 20.91 -15.65
N PHE A 208 22.66 21.68 -14.82
CA PHE A 208 22.85 23.13 -14.70
C PHE A 208 24.26 23.52 -14.28
N GLN A 209 24.83 22.83 -13.29
CA GLN A 209 26.18 23.10 -12.79
C GLN A 209 27.27 22.83 -13.84
N LEU A 210 27.07 21.81 -14.69
CA LEU A 210 28.05 21.40 -15.68
C LEU A 210 27.95 22.20 -16.99
N PHE A 211 26.74 22.50 -17.46
CA PHE A 211 26.52 23.07 -18.80
C PHE A 211 25.61 24.32 -18.82
N GLY A 212 25.31 24.92 -17.66
CA GLY A 212 24.41 26.08 -17.58
C GLY A 212 22.94 25.73 -17.87
N GLU A 213 22.14 26.72 -18.28
CA GLU A 213 20.69 26.53 -18.49
C GLU A 213 20.35 25.42 -19.50
N GLU A 214 21.14 25.30 -20.57
CA GLU A 214 20.97 24.26 -21.60
C GLU A 214 21.23 22.85 -21.05
N GLY A 215 22.04 22.75 -19.98
CA GLY A 215 22.36 21.50 -19.29
C GLY A 215 21.22 20.91 -18.46
N ILE A 216 20.21 21.69 -18.10
CA ILE A 216 19.11 21.24 -17.22
C ILE A 216 18.38 20.04 -17.82
N ILE A 217 17.98 20.16 -19.09
CA ILE A 217 17.21 19.10 -19.77
C ILE A 217 18.11 17.87 -19.97
N VAL A 218 19.37 18.07 -20.32
CA VAL A 218 20.35 17.01 -20.56
C VAL A 218 20.58 16.20 -19.27
N GLY A 219 20.89 16.87 -18.16
CA GLY A 219 21.12 16.21 -16.87
C GLY A 219 19.87 15.52 -16.34
N MET A 220 18.68 16.11 -16.53
CA MET A 220 17.41 15.47 -16.19
C MET A 220 17.20 14.17 -16.97
N LEU A 221 17.35 14.21 -18.30
CA LEU A 221 17.17 13.03 -19.15
C LEU A 221 18.20 11.95 -18.84
N TYR A 222 19.45 12.33 -18.60
CA TYR A 222 20.53 11.41 -18.22
C TYR A 222 20.19 10.66 -16.92
N ASN A 223 19.79 11.37 -15.85
CA ASN A 223 19.44 10.74 -14.58
C ASN A 223 18.13 9.94 -14.65
N VAL A 224 17.16 10.38 -15.47
CA VAL A 224 15.96 9.58 -15.73
C VAL A 224 16.31 8.30 -16.46
N ALA A 225 17.21 8.34 -17.45
CA ALA A 225 17.70 7.14 -18.13
C ALA A 225 18.38 6.20 -17.14
N TYR A 226 19.32 6.71 -16.32
CA TYR A 226 19.97 5.93 -15.26
C TYR A 226 18.95 5.28 -14.31
N PHE A 227 17.96 6.03 -13.83
CA PHE A 227 16.89 5.51 -12.98
C PHE A 227 16.10 4.38 -13.66
N VAL A 228 15.68 4.61 -14.90
CA VAL A 228 14.91 3.64 -15.68
C VAL A 228 15.71 2.36 -15.92
N ILE A 229 17.00 2.47 -16.26
CA ILE A 229 17.88 1.31 -16.50
C ILE A 229 18.20 0.58 -15.19
N SER A 230 18.32 1.31 -14.08
CA SER A 230 18.55 0.72 -12.77
C SER A 230 17.35 -0.10 -12.30
N ILE A 231 16.12 0.27 -12.72
CA ILE A 231 14.89 -0.36 -12.25
C ILE A 231 14.33 -1.40 -13.23
N ILE A 232 14.32 -1.13 -14.54
CA ILE A 232 13.68 -2.01 -15.54
C ILE A 232 14.10 -3.48 -15.40
N PRO A 233 15.39 -3.85 -15.24
CA PRO A 233 15.84 -5.24 -15.26
C PRO A 233 15.08 -6.13 -14.27
N HIS A 234 14.95 -5.68 -13.02
CA HIS A 234 14.23 -6.42 -11.98
C HIS A 234 12.77 -5.97 -11.83
N GLY A 235 12.50 -4.68 -12.04
CA GLY A 235 11.18 -4.05 -11.90
C GLY A 235 10.11 -4.56 -12.85
N VAL A 236 10.49 -5.02 -14.06
CA VAL A 236 9.55 -5.68 -15.00
C VAL A 236 8.96 -6.97 -14.41
N ILE A 237 9.62 -7.58 -13.43
CA ILE A 237 9.15 -8.79 -12.75
C ILE A 237 8.55 -8.44 -11.38
N GLU A 238 9.24 -7.61 -10.60
CA GLU A 238 8.83 -7.25 -9.24
C GLU A 238 7.52 -6.46 -9.21
N ILE A 239 7.37 -5.43 -10.05
CA ILE A 239 6.17 -4.59 -10.05
C ILE A 239 4.92 -5.44 -10.37
N PRO A 240 4.90 -6.29 -11.42
CA PRO A 240 3.79 -7.20 -11.62
C PRO A 240 3.50 -8.14 -10.44
N ALA A 241 4.54 -8.66 -9.76
CA ALA A 241 4.33 -9.52 -8.58
C ALA A 241 3.61 -8.78 -7.45
N ILE A 242 4.00 -7.54 -7.15
CA ILE A 242 3.34 -6.70 -6.13
C ILE A 242 1.90 -6.36 -6.55
N LEU A 243 1.67 -6.00 -7.81
CA LEU A 243 0.34 -5.69 -8.33
C LEU A 243 -0.59 -6.90 -8.30
N LEU A 244 -0.08 -8.09 -8.62
CA LEU A 244 -0.79 -9.36 -8.50
C LEU A 244 -1.15 -9.67 -7.05
N ALA A 245 -0.21 -9.46 -6.13
CA ALA A 245 -0.43 -9.71 -4.70
C ALA A 245 -1.56 -8.83 -4.15
N ALA A 246 -1.51 -7.53 -4.48
CA ALA A 246 -2.55 -6.59 -4.10
C ALA A 246 -3.88 -6.88 -4.79
N ALA A 247 -3.89 -7.40 -6.03
CA ALA A 247 -5.12 -7.82 -6.71
C ALA A 247 -5.78 -9.02 -6.02
N VAL A 248 -4.98 -9.99 -5.55
CA VAL A 248 -5.45 -11.13 -4.75
C VAL A 248 -6.06 -10.64 -3.43
N GLY A 249 -5.38 -9.76 -2.70
CA GLY A 249 -5.92 -9.13 -1.49
C GLY A 249 -7.19 -8.29 -1.75
N ARG A 250 -7.22 -7.51 -2.85
CA ARG A 250 -8.37 -6.71 -3.29
C ARG A 250 -9.58 -7.58 -3.61
N ARG A 251 -9.37 -8.74 -4.23
CA ARG A 251 -10.44 -9.70 -4.56
C ARG A 251 -11.07 -10.26 -3.30
N PHE A 252 -10.26 -10.66 -2.32
CA PHE A 252 -10.76 -11.07 -1.01
C PHE A 252 -11.54 -9.93 -0.33
N ALA A 253 -10.96 -8.73 -0.32
CA ALA A 253 -11.61 -7.56 0.27
C ALA A 253 -12.96 -7.26 -0.39
N TYR A 254 -13.05 -7.34 -1.72
CA TYR A 254 -14.32 -7.25 -2.46
C TYR A 254 -15.38 -8.18 -1.90
N ILE A 255 -15.04 -9.46 -1.82
CA ILE A 255 -15.95 -10.53 -1.41
C ILE A 255 -16.42 -10.28 0.03
N GLN A 256 -15.51 -9.92 0.93
CA GLN A 256 -15.82 -9.68 2.33
C GLN A 256 -16.71 -8.45 2.52
N SER A 257 -16.35 -7.33 1.89
CA SER A 257 -17.10 -6.07 1.98
C SER A 257 -18.52 -6.24 1.42
N HIS A 258 -18.67 -6.97 0.31
CA HIS A 258 -19.98 -7.28 -0.26
C HIS A 258 -20.77 -8.27 0.57
N GLU A 259 -20.12 -9.16 1.32
CA GLU A 259 -20.80 -10.01 2.28
C GLU A 259 -21.39 -9.18 3.45
N ILE A 260 -20.66 -8.18 3.95
CA ILE A 260 -21.14 -7.23 4.96
C ILE A 260 -22.34 -6.43 4.44
N MET A 261 -22.27 -5.97 3.19
CA MET A 261 -23.34 -5.22 2.55
C MET A 261 -24.58 -6.09 2.31
N ASN A 262 -24.44 -7.15 1.50
CA ASN A 262 -25.56 -7.95 1.00
C ASN A 262 -26.28 -8.74 2.10
N LYS A 263 -25.57 -9.12 3.16
CA LYS A 263 -26.13 -9.92 4.26
C LYS A 263 -26.47 -9.09 5.50
N GLY A 264 -26.32 -7.77 5.43
CA GLY A 264 -26.66 -6.88 6.54
C GLY A 264 -25.86 -7.13 7.82
N LEU A 265 -24.59 -7.54 7.69
CA LEU A 265 -23.77 -7.85 8.87
C LEU A 265 -23.50 -6.58 9.69
N PHE A 266 -23.35 -6.77 11.01
CA PHE A 266 -23.05 -5.75 12.00
C PHE A 266 -24.14 -4.68 12.19
N LEU A 267 -25.38 -5.03 11.88
CA LEU A 267 -26.56 -4.18 12.15
C LEU A 267 -27.27 -4.53 13.47
N GLY A 268 -26.88 -5.63 14.13
CA GLY A 268 -27.52 -6.07 15.37
C GLY A 268 -27.14 -5.23 16.58
N ASP A 269 -28.04 -5.18 17.56
CA ASP A 269 -27.91 -4.35 18.76
C ASP A 269 -27.45 -5.12 20.01
N SER A 270 -27.08 -6.40 19.85
CA SER A 270 -26.58 -7.28 20.92
C SER A 270 -25.18 -7.83 20.62
N ILE A 271 -24.43 -8.16 21.68
CA ILE A 271 -23.08 -8.74 21.56
C ILE A 271 -23.16 -10.11 20.86
N GLU A 272 -24.20 -10.90 21.15
CA GLU A 272 -24.44 -12.21 20.54
C GLU A 272 -24.64 -12.09 19.03
N SER A 273 -25.38 -11.07 18.58
CA SER A 273 -25.54 -10.78 17.15
C SER A 273 -24.19 -10.45 16.50
N LEU A 274 -23.38 -9.59 17.13
CA LEU A 274 -22.05 -9.26 16.58
C LEU A 274 -21.13 -10.49 16.57
N LYS A 275 -21.13 -11.32 17.62
CA LYS A 275 -20.33 -12.56 17.67
C LYS A 275 -20.71 -13.53 16.54
N LYS A 276 -22.00 -13.61 16.19
CA LYS A 276 -22.48 -14.40 15.03
C LYS A 276 -21.96 -13.83 13.71
N ASP A 277 -22.02 -12.52 13.53
CA ASP A 277 -21.50 -11.85 12.34
C ASP A 277 -19.99 -12.01 12.21
N VAL A 278 -19.25 -11.85 13.31
CA VAL A 278 -17.80 -12.12 13.37
C VAL A 278 -17.51 -13.56 12.98
N SER A 279 -18.24 -14.54 13.51
CA SER A 279 -18.03 -15.95 13.16
C SER A 279 -18.19 -16.20 11.66
N ARG A 280 -19.12 -15.48 11.02
CA ARG A 280 -19.31 -15.52 9.57
C ARG A 280 -18.13 -14.91 8.81
N VAL A 281 -17.66 -13.73 9.24
CA VAL A 281 -16.45 -13.09 8.69
C VAL A 281 -15.25 -14.02 8.79
N ILE A 282 -15.02 -14.62 9.96
CA ILE A 282 -13.92 -15.55 10.20
C ILE A 282 -14.06 -16.83 9.36
N GLY A 283 -15.28 -17.28 9.10
CA GLY A 283 -15.56 -18.36 8.15
C GLY A 283 -15.00 -18.05 6.76
N THR A 284 -15.33 -16.87 6.21
CA THR A 284 -14.83 -16.42 4.90
C THR A 284 -13.32 -16.20 4.90
N VAL A 285 -12.74 -15.67 5.99
CA VAL A 285 -11.27 -15.57 6.16
C VAL A 285 -10.62 -16.95 6.10
N ARG A 286 -11.16 -17.94 6.82
CA ARG A 286 -10.62 -19.30 6.84
C ARG A 286 -10.72 -19.97 5.47
N GLU A 287 -11.83 -19.79 4.76
CA GLU A 287 -11.97 -20.27 3.37
C GLU A 287 -10.91 -19.65 2.45
N TYR A 288 -10.66 -18.35 2.58
CA TYR A 288 -9.67 -17.64 1.80
C TYR A 288 -8.24 -18.11 2.10
N LEU A 289 -7.85 -18.15 3.37
CA LEU A 289 -6.52 -18.56 3.82
C LEU A 289 -6.21 -20.03 3.51
N ASN A 290 -7.22 -20.88 3.41
CA ASN A 290 -7.07 -22.28 2.99
C ASN A 290 -7.27 -22.48 1.48
N SER A 291 -7.49 -21.41 0.72
CA SER A 291 -7.76 -21.54 -0.71
C SER A 291 -6.50 -21.95 -1.47
N ARG A 292 -6.61 -23.01 -2.28
CA ARG A 292 -5.51 -23.46 -3.15
C ARG A 292 -5.06 -22.36 -4.12
N TYR A 293 -5.99 -21.51 -4.54
CA TYR A 293 -5.70 -20.41 -5.46
C TYR A 293 -4.75 -19.38 -4.84
N LEU A 294 -5.00 -18.94 -3.59
CA LEU A 294 -4.12 -18.02 -2.87
C LEU A 294 -2.68 -18.55 -2.83
N TRP A 295 -2.49 -19.79 -2.38
CA TRP A 295 -1.15 -20.36 -2.24
C TRP A 295 -0.46 -20.63 -3.57
N LYS A 296 -1.21 -20.98 -4.63
CA LYS A 296 -0.66 -21.09 -5.98
C LYS A 296 -0.16 -19.74 -6.50
N MET A 297 -0.96 -18.68 -6.34
CA MET A 297 -0.56 -17.33 -6.74
C MET A 297 0.60 -16.83 -5.89
N PHE A 298 0.59 -17.07 -4.58
CA PHE A 298 1.69 -16.70 -3.68
C PHE A 298 3.00 -17.39 -4.10
N GLY A 299 2.97 -18.70 -4.35
CA GLY A 299 4.15 -19.43 -4.83
C GLY A 299 4.69 -18.88 -6.15
N LEU A 300 3.82 -18.56 -7.11
CA LEU A 300 4.22 -17.92 -8.37
C LEU A 300 4.92 -16.58 -8.12
N MET A 301 4.34 -15.72 -7.28
CA MET A 301 4.90 -14.40 -6.97
C MET A 301 6.24 -14.52 -6.24
N VAL A 302 6.40 -15.47 -5.31
CA VAL A 302 7.69 -15.73 -4.64
C VAL A 302 8.75 -16.13 -5.65
N VAL A 303 8.44 -17.01 -6.61
CA VAL A 303 9.39 -17.39 -7.66
C VAL A 303 9.76 -16.19 -8.53
N MET A 304 8.79 -15.36 -8.92
CA MET A 304 9.04 -14.11 -9.65
C MET A 304 10.00 -13.19 -8.87
N LEU A 305 9.77 -13.01 -7.58
CA LEU A 305 10.62 -12.16 -6.74
C LEU A 305 12.04 -12.70 -6.54
N LEU A 306 12.21 -14.02 -6.49
CA LEU A 306 13.54 -14.63 -6.46
C LEU A 306 14.32 -14.32 -7.74
N ILE A 307 13.66 -14.42 -8.89
CA ILE A 307 14.25 -14.06 -10.19
C ILE A 307 14.57 -12.57 -10.23
N ALA A 308 13.65 -11.70 -9.78
CA ALA A 308 13.87 -10.27 -9.71
C ALA A 308 15.08 -9.90 -8.83
N ALA A 309 15.18 -10.45 -7.63
CA ALA A 309 16.29 -10.21 -6.71
C ALA A 309 17.65 -10.68 -7.26
N TYR A 310 17.65 -11.81 -7.99
CA TYR A 310 18.84 -12.29 -8.69
C TYR A 310 19.27 -11.30 -9.78
N ILE A 311 18.34 -10.86 -10.62
CA ILE A 311 18.62 -9.86 -11.67
C ILE A 311 19.12 -8.57 -11.04
N GLU A 312 18.49 -8.10 -9.97
CA GLU A 312 18.88 -6.88 -9.27
C GLU A 312 20.33 -6.94 -8.77
N THR A 313 20.71 -8.07 -8.17
CA THR A 313 22.03 -8.19 -7.54
C THR A 313 23.14 -8.44 -8.54
N TYR A 314 22.90 -9.26 -9.57
CA TYR A 314 23.97 -9.77 -10.42
C TYR A 314 23.96 -9.23 -11.85
N VAL A 315 22.82 -8.74 -12.35
CA VAL A 315 22.66 -8.38 -13.77
C VAL A 315 22.49 -6.87 -13.95
N THR A 316 21.75 -6.21 -13.04
CA THR A 316 21.46 -4.77 -13.15
C THR A 316 22.73 -3.93 -13.25
N LEU A 317 23.77 -4.23 -12.45
CA LEU A 317 25.04 -3.50 -12.49
C LEU A 317 25.71 -3.57 -13.87
N GLU A 318 25.78 -4.76 -14.47
CA GLU A 318 26.38 -4.93 -15.79
C GLU A 318 25.58 -4.19 -16.89
N ILE A 319 24.25 -4.18 -16.79
CA ILE A 319 23.40 -3.41 -17.70
C ILE A 319 23.64 -1.91 -17.53
N ILE A 320 23.71 -1.42 -16.29
CA ILE A 320 24.01 -0.01 -16.00
C ILE A 320 25.35 0.36 -16.63
N GLU A 321 26.42 -0.38 -16.35
CA GLU A 321 27.76 -0.07 -16.87
C GLU A 321 27.76 0.04 -18.40
N ARG A 322 27.15 -0.92 -19.11
CA ARG A 322 27.09 -0.91 -20.57
C ARG A 322 26.30 0.28 -21.11
N VAL A 323 25.11 0.55 -20.57
CA VAL A 323 24.26 1.61 -21.13
C VAL A 323 24.78 3.00 -20.76
N MET A 324 25.32 3.16 -19.55
CA MET A 324 25.92 4.43 -19.12
C MET A 324 27.17 4.74 -19.94
N SER A 325 28.02 3.76 -20.27
CA SER A 325 29.17 4.00 -21.16
C SER A 325 28.77 4.57 -22.53
N VAL A 326 27.66 4.11 -23.10
CA VAL A 326 27.14 4.62 -24.38
C VAL A 326 26.55 6.02 -24.23
N LEU A 327 25.90 6.32 -23.10
CA LEU A 327 25.35 7.64 -22.80
C LEU A 327 26.47 8.66 -22.53
N ASP A 328 27.51 8.27 -21.81
CA ASP A 328 28.68 9.09 -21.51
C ASP A 328 29.40 9.47 -22.81
N ASP A 329 29.67 8.49 -23.67
CA ASP A 329 30.24 8.71 -25.01
C ASP A 329 29.40 9.68 -25.86
N PHE A 330 28.07 9.65 -25.72
CA PHE A 330 27.17 10.55 -26.44
C PHE A 330 27.21 11.97 -25.87
N VAL A 331 27.15 12.11 -24.55
CA VAL A 331 27.17 13.42 -23.88
C VAL A 331 28.51 14.11 -24.14
N GLU A 332 29.62 13.39 -24.04
CA GLU A 332 30.96 13.93 -24.32
C GLU A 332 31.08 14.43 -25.76
N LYS A 333 30.59 13.67 -26.75
CA LYS A 333 30.68 14.08 -28.17
C LYS A 333 29.82 15.28 -28.56
N VAL A 334 28.75 15.55 -27.82
CA VAL A 334 27.75 16.58 -28.17
C VAL A 334 27.93 17.86 -27.36
N PHE A 335 28.42 17.76 -26.12
CA PHE A 335 28.46 18.88 -25.17
C PHE A 335 29.86 19.23 -24.63
N LEU A 336 30.90 18.44 -24.92
CA LEU A 336 32.30 18.71 -24.56
C LEU A 336 33.18 18.84 -25.81
#